data_AF-A0A811G8N5-F1
#
_entry.id   AF-A0A811G8N5-F1
#
_cell.length_a   1.000
_cell.length_b   1.000
_cell.length_c   1.000
_cell.angle_alpha   90.00
_cell.angle_beta   90.00
_cell.angle_gamma   90.00
#
_symmetry.space_group_name_H-M   'P 1'
#
loop_
_entity.id
_entity.type
_entity.pdbx_description
1 polymer ?
#
loop_
_entity_poly.entity_id
_entity_poly.type
_entity_poly.pdbx_seq_one_letter_code
_entity_poly.pdbx_strand_id
1 'polypeptide(L)'
;MYFWNVNQLIEDLKSNRITQAQYKNYYIASSILILLSFFLVVITPEQPVRLNFAVFLVNLGLLISWTNAIFKINGGENGQQFLNRYFALYLPIVLKTLVIFIAVIVLLDVVWMGFSERWSTEELEKINLYKDACIDPVFSFFVYWRLYAAMQKLNRVNT
;
A
#
# COMPACT_ATOMS: atom_id res chain seq x y z
N MET A 1 0.92 -5.31 -21.99
CA MET A 1 1.20 -6.25 -20.88
C MET A 1 0.71 -7.60 -21.34
N TYR A 2 1.55 -8.62 -21.28
CA TYR A 2 1.20 -9.98 -21.66
C TYR A 2 0.51 -10.65 -20.48
N PHE A 3 -0.82 -10.72 -20.52
CA PHE A 3 -1.63 -11.37 -19.46
C PHE A 3 -1.70 -12.88 -19.60
N TRP A 4 -1.68 -13.39 -20.85
CA TRP A 4 -1.85 -14.81 -21.14
C TRP A 4 -0.71 -15.43 -21.97
N ASN A 5 0.18 -14.63 -22.56
CA ASN A 5 1.28 -15.12 -23.39
C ASN A 5 2.63 -15.03 -22.66
N VAL A 6 2.90 -16.01 -21.80
CA VAL A 6 4.14 -16.08 -21.02
C VAL A 6 5.37 -16.28 -21.92
N ASN A 7 5.23 -17.03 -23.01
CA ASN A 7 6.34 -17.29 -23.94
C ASN A 7 6.82 -16.00 -24.60
N GLN A 8 5.90 -15.16 -25.08
CA GLN A 8 6.26 -13.86 -25.65
C GLN A 8 6.86 -12.92 -24.60
N LEU A 9 6.35 -12.93 -23.36
CA LEU A 9 6.96 -12.18 -22.27
C LEU A 9 8.41 -12.63 -22.01
N ILE A 10 8.67 -13.94 -22.02
CA ILE A 10 10.02 -14.49 -21.83
C ILE A 10 10.96 -14.00 -22.94
N GLU A 11 10.53 -14.03 -24.19
CA GLU A 11 11.32 -13.54 -25.33
C GLU A 11 11.64 -12.04 -25.21
N ASP A 12 10.65 -11.23 -24.82
CA ASP A 12 10.82 -9.79 -24.63
C ASP A 12 11.70 -9.44 -23.42
N LEU A 13 11.62 -10.22 -22.35
CA LEU A 13 12.53 -10.09 -21.21
C LEU A 13 13.97 -10.40 -21.61
N LYS A 14 14.20 -11.50 -22.34
CA LYS A 14 15.54 -11.88 -22.83
C LYS A 14 16.16 -10.83 -23.75
N SER A 15 15.32 -10.13 -24.51
CA SER A 15 15.74 -9.09 -25.46
C SER A 15 15.71 -7.67 -24.89
N ASN A 16 15.48 -7.50 -23.57
CA ASN A 16 15.36 -6.20 -22.90
C ASN A 16 14.32 -5.26 -23.55
N ARG A 17 13.23 -5.81 -24.10
CA ARG A 17 12.14 -5.06 -24.75
C ARG A 17 11.04 -4.61 -23.80
N ILE A 18 11.10 -5.00 -22.53
CA ILE A 18 10.11 -4.61 -21.52
C ILE A 18 10.43 -3.23 -20.97
N THR A 19 9.46 -2.32 -21.08
CA THR A 19 9.61 -0.95 -20.62
C THR A 19 9.34 -0.77 -19.13
N GLN A 20 9.74 0.36 -18.56
CA GLN A 20 9.50 0.70 -17.15
C GLN A 20 7.98 0.75 -16.83
N ALA A 21 7.16 1.31 -17.72
CA ALA A 21 5.71 1.33 -17.57
C ALA A 21 5.12 -0.08 -17.58
N GLN A 22 5.63 -0.98 -18.43
CA GLN A 22 5.19 -2.37 -18.45
C GLN A 22 5.53 -3.06 -17.13
N TYR A 23 6.75 -2.92 -16.62
CA TYR A 23 7.14 -3.43 -15.30
C TYR A 23 6.26 -2.89 -14.17
N LYS A 24 5.98 -1.59 -14.15
CA LYS A 24 5.06 -0.97 -13.17
C LYS A 24 3.66 -1.58 -13.28
N ASN A 25 3.14 -1.80 -14.49
CA ASN A 25 1.82 -2.38 -14.69
C ASN A 25 1.76 -3.84 -14.23
N TYR A 26 2.83 -4.62 -14.45
CA TYR A 26 2.95 -5.96 -13.86
C TYR A 26 2.91 -5.90 -12.33
N TYR A 27 3.67 -4.99 -11.72
CA TYR A 27 3.65 -4.79 -10.27
C TYR A 27 2.25 -4.43 -9.74
N ILE A 28 1.56 -3.46 -10.36
CA ILE A 28 0.20 -3.06 -9.95
C ILE A 28 -0.75 -4.26 -10.06
N ALA A 29 -0.78 -4.94 -11.21
CA ALA A 29 -1.67 -6.08 -11.42
C ALA A 29 -1.43 -7.21 -10.41
N SER A 30 -0.17 -7.59 -10.18
CA SER A 30 0.18 -8.58 -9.18
C SER A 30 -0.21 -8.14 -7.76
N SER A 31 -0.01 -6.87 -7.43
CA SER A 31 -0.36 -6.31 -6.11
C SER A 31 -1.88 -6.26 -5.89
N ILE A 32 -2.67 -6.01 -6.95
CA ILE A 32 -4.13 -6.09 -6.89
C ILE A 32 -4.59 -7.51 -6.58
N LEU A 33 -3.97 -8.52 -7.22
CA LEU A 33 -4.30 -9.93 -6.93
C LEU A 33 -3.98 -10.29 -5.48
N ILE A 34 -2.83 -9.86 -4.96
CA ILE A 34 -2.45 -10.07 -3.56
C ILE A 34 -3.45 -9.38 -2.61
N LEU A 35 -3.80 -8.13 -2.88
CA LEU A 35 -4.78 -7.38 -2.08
C LEU A 35 -6.16 -8.06 -2.10
N LEU A 36 -6.58 -8.57 -3.25
CA LEU A 36 -7.81 -9.33 -3.38
C LEU A 36 -7.76 -10.63 -2.56
N SER A 37 -6.64 -11.35 -2.57
CA SER A 37 -6.46 -12.54 -1.74
C SER A 37 -6.59 -12.22 -0.25
N PHE A 38 -5.98 -11.14 0.23
CA PHE A 38 -6.15 -10.70 1.62
C PHE A 38 -7.60 -10.35 1.96
N PHE A 39 -8.29 -9.64 1.06
CA PHE A 39 -9.71 -9.35 1.26
C PHE A 39 -10.54 -10.63 1.39
N LEU A 40 -10.32 -11.63 0.53
CA LEU A 40 -11.05 -12.90 0.59
C LEU A 40 -10.79 -13.69 1.88
N VAL A 41 -9.59 -13.60 2.45
CA VAL A 41 -9.24 -14.27 3.71
C VAL A 41 -9.87 -13.59 4.93
N VAL A 42 -10.04 -12.27 4.88
CA VAL A 42 -10.58 -11.47 6.01
C VAL A 42 -12.11 -11.50 6.07
N ILE A 43 -12.81 -11.96 5.02
CA ILE A 43 -14.26 -12.17 5.06
C ILE A 43 -14.57 -13.31 6.03
N THR A 44 -15.00 -12.93 7.24
CA THR A 44 -15.44 -13.84 8.30
C THR A 44 -16.88 -13.50 8.70
N PRO A 45 -17.64 -14.45 9.28
CA PRO A 45 -19.01 -14.19 9.74
C PRO A 45 -19.10 -13.09 10.81
N GLU A 46 -18.04 -12.87 11.57
CA GLU A 46 -17.99 -11.93 12.69
C GLU A 46 -17.70 -10.48 12.28
N GLN A 47 -17.20 -10.25 11.05
CA GLN A 47 -16.91 -8.91 10.57
C GLN A 47 -17.87 -8.46 9.47
N PRO A 48 -18.33 -7.18 9.49
CA PRO A 48 -19.22 -6.69 8.46
C PRO A 48 -18.49 -6.60 7.12
N VAL A 49 -18.90 -7.46 6.19
CA VAL A 49 -18.40 -7.51 4.80
C VAL A 49 -18.33 -6.12 4.16
N ARG A 50 -19.30 -5.23 4.45
CA ARG A 50 -19.33 -3.86 3.93
C ARG A 50 -18.13 -3.02 4.36
N LEU A 51 -17.70 -3.13 5.62
CA LEU A 51 -16.56 -2.37 6.14
C LEU A 51 -15.26 -2.88 5.53
N ASN A 52 -15.07 -4.20 5.51
CA ASN A 52 -13.88 -4.81 4.92
C ASN A 52 -13.78 -4.52 3.42
N PHE A 53 -14.91 -4.47 2.72
CA PHE A 53 -14.94 -4.08 1.31
C PHE A 53 -14.58 -2.60 1.12
N ALA A 54 -15.05 -1.71 2.00
CA ALA A 54 -14.65 -0.30 1.96
C ALA A 54 -13.14 -0.13 2.20
N VAL A 55 -12.57 -0.81 3.19
CA VAL A 55 -11.11 -0.83 3.46
C VAL A 55 -10.33 -1.34 2.25
N PHE A 56 -10.80 -2.42 1.62
CA PHE A 56 -10.21 -2.94 0.39
C PHE A 56 -10.21 -1.89 -0.73
N LEU A 57 -11.34 -1.22 -0.98
CA LEU A 57 -11.44 -0.19 -2.02
C LEU A 57 -10.51 1.00 -1.76
N VAL A 58 -10.38 1.43 -0.50
CA VAL A 58 -9.44 2.50 -0.13
C VAL A 58 -8.00 2.07 -0.41
N ASN A 59 -7.59 0.88 0.03
CA ASN A 59 -6.23 0.38 -0.22
C ASN A 59 -5.95 0.14 -1.70
N LEU A 60 -6.94 -0.32 -2.48
CA LEU A 60 -6.85 -0.45 -3.93
C LEU A 60 -6.60 0.92 -4.59
N GLY A 61 -7.37 1.93 -4.18
CA GLY A 61 -7.21 3.32 -4.62
C GLY A 61 -5.82 3.87 -4.27
N LEU A 62 -5.34 3.63 -3.05
CA LEU A 62 -4.00 4.04 -2.61
C LEU A 62 -2.91 3.36 -3.44
N LEU A 63 -2.96 2.04 -3.61
CA LEU A 63 -2.00 1.28 -4.41
C LEU A 63 -1.88 1.83 -5.83
N ILE A 64 -3.02 2.01 -6.52
CA ILE A 64 -3.02 2.48 -7.92
C ILE A 64 -2.56 3.93 -8.00
N SER A 65 -3.12 4.82 -7.18
CA SER A 65 -2.82 6.25 -7.25
C SER A 65 -1.36 6.55 -6.88
N TRP A 66 -0.88 6.01 -5.74
CA TRP A 66 0.48 6.26 -5.28
C TRP A 66 1.53 5.59 -6.15
N THR A 67 1.33 4.36 -6.61
CA THR A 67 2.31 3.72 -7.51
C THR A 67 2.48 4.54 -8.80
N ASN A 68 1.39 5.08 -9.36
CA ASN A 68 1.46 5.96 -10.52
C ASN A 68 2.10 7.32 -10.20
N ALA A 69 1.82 7.90 -9.04
CA ALA A 69 2.45 9.15 -8.61
C ALA A 69 3.97 8.99 -8.40
N ILE A 70 4.39 7.89 -7.78
CA ILE A 70 5.80 7.55 -7.54
C ILE A 70 6.51 7.21 -8.86
N PHE A 71 5.82 6.53 -9.78
CA PHE A 71 6.35 6.30 -11.13
C PHE A 71 6.58 7.62 -11.89
N LYS A 72 5.60 8.54 -11.83
CA LYS A 72 5.71 9.85 -12.46
C LYS A 72 6.86 10.66 -11.86
N ILE A 73 7.00 10.68 -10.54
CA ILE A 73 8.10 11.42 -9.90
C ILE A 73 9.47 10.77 -10.15
N ASN A 74 9.50 9.45 -10.41
CA ASN A 74 10.70 8.74 -10.88
C ASN A 74 11.11 9.12 -12.33
N GLY A 75 10.34 9.95 -13.04
CA GLY A 75 10.60 10.34 -14.43
C GLY A 75 9.74 9.59 -15.44
N GLY A 76 8.78 8.79 -14.98
CA GLY A 76 7.91 7.99 -15.83
C GLY A 76 8.71 7.00 -16.68
N GLU A 77 8.43 6.97 -17.98
CA GLU A 77 9.09 6.07 -18.92
C GLU A 77 10.57 6.39 -19.14
N ASN A 78 10.94 7.67 -19.00
CA ASN A 78 12.32 8.14 -19.07
C ASN A 78 13.03 8.07 -17.71
N GLY A 79 12.33 7.55 -16.69
CA GLY A 79 12.88 7.34 -15.37
C GLY A 79 13.89 6.19 -15.33
N GLN A 80 14.70 6.17 -14.29
CA GLN A 80 15.72 5.14 -14.13
C GLN A 80 15.26 4.07 -13.13
N GLN A 81 15.30 2.81 -13.58
CA GLN A 81 15.18 1.61 -12.73
C GLN A 81 14.07 1.69 -11.67
N PHE A 82 12.83 2.00 -12.10
CA PHE A 82 11.73 2.32 -11.20
C PHE A 82 11.52 1.26 -10.12
N LEU A 83 11.32 0.00 -10.51
CA LEU A 83 11.06 -1.09 -9.55
C LEU A 83 12.26 -1.36 -8.62
N ASN A 84 13.49 -1.29 -9.13
CA ASN A 84 14.69 -1.50 -8.29
C ASN A 84 14.75 -0.44 -7.18
N ARG A 85 14.60 0.83 -7.55
CA ARG A 85 14.58 1.94 -6.58
C ARG A 85 13.39 1.84 -5.64
N TYR A 86 12.21 1.50 -6.17
CA TYR A 86 11.00 1.34 -5.38
C TYR A 86 11.21 0.29 -4.27
N PHE A 87 11.65 -0.92 -4.60
CA PHE A 87 11.85 -1.99 -3.62
C PHE A 87 12.98 -1.69 -2.64
N ALA A 88 14.09 -1.12 -3.12
CA ALA A 88 15.21 -0.73 -2.25
C ALA A 88 14.80 0.31 -1.20
N LEU A 89 13.89 1.23 -1.55
CA LEU A 89 13.34 2.21 -0.62
C LEU A 89 12.23 1.63 0.27
N TYR A 90 11.41 0.72 -0.28
CA TYR A 90 10.23 0.16 0.39
C TYR A 90 10.57 -0.45 1.74
N LEU A 91 11.52 -1.39 1.77
CA LEU A 91 11.87 -2.13 2.98
C LEU A 91 12.27 -1.22 4.15
N PRO A 92 13.30 -0.34 4.02
CA PRO A 92 13.69 0.52 5.14
C PRO A 92 12.61 1.54 5.52
N ILE A 93 11.79 2.00 4.57
CA ILE A 93 10.68 2.92 4.89
C ILE A 93 9.60 2.22 5.70
N VAL A 94 9.20 1.01 5.30
CA VAL A 94 8.20 0.21 6.02
C VAL A 94 8.70 -0.12 7.42
N LEU A 95 9.93 -0.60 7.58
CA LEU A 95 10.48 -0.93 8.91
C LEU A 95 10.48 0.27 9.85
N LYS A 96 10.95 1.44 9.38
CA LYS A 96 10.94 2.67 10.19
C LYS A 96 9.53 3.13 10.52
N THR A 97 8.63 3.04 9.54
CA THR A 97 7.23 3.43 9.72
C THR A 97 6.56 2.50 10.72
N LEU A 98 6.76 1.18 10.62
CA LEU A 98 6.17 0.18 11.49
C LEU A 98 6.55 0.42 12.96
N VAL A 99 7.83 0.67 13.25
CA VAL A 99 8.28 0.96 14.63
C VAL A 99 7.58 2.19 15.20
N ILE A 100 7.53 3.29 14.44
CA ILE A 100 6.87 4.54 14.87
C ILE A 100 5.36 4.31 15.02
N PHE A 101 4.77 3.59 14.09
CA PHE A 101 3.33 3.37 14.03
C PHE A 101 2.84 2.48 15.17
N ILE A 102 3.58 1.42 15.52
CA ILE A 102 3.30 0.61 16.71
C ILE A 102 3.32 1.48 17.97
N ALA A 103 4.33 2.33 18.14
CA ALA A 103 4.40 3.23 19.29
C ALA A 103 3.20 4.19 19.34
N VAL A 104 2.79 4.74 18.20
CA VAL A 104 1.60 5.61 18.10
C VAL A 104 0.31 4.86 18.44
N ILE A 105 0.10 3.65 17.91
CA ILE A 105 -1.09 2.84 18.21
C ILE A 105 -1.17 2.55 19.71
N VAL A 106 -0.08 2.10 20.33
CA VAL A 106 -0.03 1.81 21.77
C VAL A 106 -0.41 3.05 22.59
N LEU A 107 0.12 4.22 22.23
CA LEU A 107 -0.23 5.47 22.90
C LEU A 107 -1.71 5.83 22.72
N LEU A 108 -2.24 5.66 21.51
CA LEU A 108 -3.66 5.92 21.23
C LEU A 108 -4.57 4.98 22.01
N ASP A 109 -4.22 3.71 22.15
CA ASP A 109 -4.99 2.73 22.91
C ASP A 109 -4.97 3.01 24.42
N VAL A 110 -3.83 3.45 24.97
CA VAL A 110 -3.74 3.90 26.37
C VAL A 110 -4.65 5.10 26.62
N VAL A 111 -4.64 6.09 25.72
CA VAL A 111 -5.55 7.23 25.82
C VAL A 111 -6.99 6.77 25.69
N TRP A 112 -7.30 5.90 24.73
CA TRP A 112 -8.64 5.37 24.48
C TRP A 112 -9.24 4.68 25.71
N MET A 113 -8.45 3.88 26.44
CA MET A 113 -8.87 3.21 27.68
C MET A 113 -9.39 4.20 28.74
N GLY A 114 -8.81 5.40 28.84
CA GLY A 114 -9.27 6.44 29.76
C GLY A 114 -10.57 7.14 29.33
N PHE A 115 -10.94 7.07 28.05
CA PHE A 115 -12.18 7.64 27.52
C PHE A 115 -13.31 6.63 27.37
N SER A 116 -12.99 5.33 27.29
CA SER A 116 -13.97 4.27 27.01
C SER A 116 -15.01 4.12 28.10
N GLU A 117 -14.72 4.50 29.35
CA GLU A 117 -15.67 4.41 30.48
C GLU A 117 -16.96 5.23 30.29
N ARG A 118 -16.97 6.18 29.34
CA ARG A 118 -18.11 7.08 29.09
C ARG A 118 -19.17 6.49 28.15
N TRP A 119 -18.92 5.32 27.59
CA TRP A 119 -19.72 4.73 26.52
C TRP A 119 -20.28 3.38 26.94
N SER A 120 -21.43 3.02 26.40
CA SER A 120 -21.98 1.67 26.57
C SER A 120 -21.17 0.63 25.78
N THR A 121 -21.32 -0.65 26.14
CA THR A 121 -20.61 -1.75 25.46
C THR A 121 -20.89 -1.80 23.95
N GLU A 122 -22.15 -1.63 23.55
CA GLU A 122 -22.54 -1.65 22.12
C GLU A 122 -21.92 -0.48 21.33
N GLU A 123 -21.78 0.69 21.97
CA GLU A 123 -21.14 1.85 21.35
C GLU A 123 -19.63 1.63 21.22
N LEU A 124 -18.99 1.07 22.25
CA LEU A 124 -17.57 0.76 22.23
C LEU A 124 -17.22 -0.25 21.14
N GLU A 125 -18.00 -1.31 20.98
CA GLU A 125 -17.80 -2.31 19.92
C GLU A 125 -17.82 -1.66 18.54
N LYS A 126 -18.80 -0.80 18.26
CA LYS A 126 -18.89 -0.08 16.99
C LYS A 126 -17.71 0.86 16.80
N ILE A 127 -17.35 1.65 17.81
CA ILE A 127 -16.24 2.60 17.71
C ILE A 127 -14.91 1.87 17.49
N ASN A 128 -14.64 0.81 18.25
CA ASN A 128 -13.44 0.00 18.08
C ASN A 128 -13.37 -0.61 16.68
N LEU A 129 -14.48 -1.14 16.18
CA LEU A 129 -14.56 -1.70 14.84
C LEU A 129 -14.15 -0.69 13.74
N TYR A 130 -14.68 0.54 13.79
CA TYR A 130 -14.29 1.59 12.83
C TYR A 130 -12.86 2.10 13.05
N LYS A 131 -12.44 2.26 14.32
CA LYS A 131 -11.08 2.65 14.69
C LYS A 131 -10.06 1.68 14.09
N ASP A 132 -10.27 0.39 14.31
CA ASP A 132 -9.36 -0.68 13.87
C ASP A 132 -9.34 -0.79 12.35
N ALA A 133 -10.48 -0.64 11.69
CA ALA A 133 -10.57 -0.63 10.22
C ALA A 133 -9.81 0.53 9.57
N CYS A 134 -9.60 1.65 10.26
CA CYS A 134 -8.84 2.78 9.74
C CYS A 134 -7.32 2.60 9.83
N ILE A 135 -6.83 1.68 10.67
CA ILE A 135 -5.39 1.52 10.93
C ILE A 135 -4.61 1.21 9.65
N ASP A 136 -5.06 0.20 8.89
CA ASP A 136 -4.37 -0.27 7.68
C ASP A 136 -4.33 0.79 6.55
N PRO A 137 -5.44 1.44 6.16
CA PRO A 137 -5.41 2.54 5.19
C PRO A 137 -4.50 3.71 5.59
N VAL A 138 -4.47 4.08 6.88
CA VAL A 138 -3.62 5.17 7.38
C VAL A 138 -2.15 4.79 7.29
N PHE A 139 -1.81 3.56 7.71
CA PHE A 139 -0.46 3.03 7.58
C PHE A 139 0.00 3.01 6.12
N SER A 140 -0.82 2.43 5.23
CA SER A 140 -0.56 2.33 3.80
C SER A 140 -0.34 3.71 3.17
N PHE A 141 -1.22 4.68 3.46
CA PHE A 141 -1.07 6.05 2.99
C PHE A 141 0.28 6.64 3.41
N PHE A 142 0.67 6.49 4.69
CA PHE A 142 1.91 7.06 5.18
C PHE A 142 3.14 6.41 4.53
N VAL A 143 3.14 5.08 4.37
CA VAL A 143 4.22 4.36 3.67
C VAL A 143 4.37 4.87 2.24
N TYR A 144 3.27 4.94 1.48
CA TYR A 144 3.30 5.43 0.10
C TYR A 144 3.77 6.88 0.00
N TRP A 145 3.31 7.74 0.90
CA TRP A 145 3.75 9.13 0.94
C TRP A 145 5.26 9.24 1.22
N ARG A 146 5.79 8.46 2.16
CA ARG A 146 7.23 8.41 2.47
C ARG A 146 8.04 7.89 1.29
N LEU A 147 7.53 6.90 0.56
CA LEU A 147 8.15 6.39 -0.67
C LEU A 147 8.20 7.45 -1.76
N TYR A 148 7.09 8.17 -1.96
CA TYR A 148 7.03 9.28 -2.89
C TYR A 148 8.07 10.36 -2.56
N ALA A 149 8.14 10.77 -1.29
CA ALA A 149 9.11 11.76 -0.84
C ALA A 149 10.57 11.29 -1.04
N ALA A 150 10.85 10.01 -0.80
CA ALA A 150 12.18 9.44 -1.00
C ALA A 150 12.56 9.38 -2.49
N MET A 151 11.62 8.94 -3.35
CA MET A 151 11.82 8.90 -4.80
C MET A 151 12.05 10.30 -5.38
N GLN A 152 11.28 11.29 -4.90
CA GLN A 152 11.46 12.70 -5.29
C GLN A 152 12.87 13.22 -4.96
N LYS A 153 13.40 12.88 -3.78
CA LYS A 153 14.75 13.29 -3.39
C LYS A 153 15.82 12.67 -4.29
N LEU A 154 15.69 11.39 -4.63
CA LEU A 154 16.64 10.73 -5.53
C LEU A 154 16.69 11.37 -6.92
N ASN A 155 15.54 11.80 -7.44
CA ASN A 155 15.49 12.40 -8.77
C ASN A 155 15.96 13.84 -8.83
N ARG A 156 15.84 14.61 -7.74
CA ARG A 156 16.40 15.98 -7.66
C ARG A 156 17.93 16.01 -7.63
N VAL A 157 18.58 14.92 -7.25
CA VAL A 157 20.06 14.83 -7.25
C VAL A 157 20.62 14.64 -8.68
N ASN A 158 19.78 14.22 -9.62
CA ASN A 158 20.19 13.91 -11.00
C ASN A 158 19.83 15.01 -12.02
N THR A 159 19.39 16.19 -11.55
CA THR A 159 19.10 17.39 -12.35
C THR A 159 20.02 18.51 -11.93
#